data_AF-A0A0Q7A7B3-F1
#
_entry.id   AF-A0A0Q7A7B3-F1
#
_cell.length_a   1.000
_cell.length_b   1.000
_cell.length_c   1.000
_cell.angle_alpha   90.00
_cell.angle_beta   90.00
_cell.angle_gamma   90.00
#
_symmetry.space_group_name_H-M   'P 1'
#
loop_
_entity.id
_entity.type
_entity.pdbx_description
1 polymer ?
#
loop_
_entity_poly.entity_id
_entity_poly.type
_entity_poly.pdbx_seq_one_letter_code
_entity_poly.pdbx_strand_id
1 'polypeptide(L)'
;MDLKFARSEAMKRGQPVSICPSTDGTTCLSDNSWQNGWIVFYDQNASATVDGTDVILRRRQGWSGGDTFAAAPTLTAVTFGRMGLASNLGAGPFNFVARASTSSTSSTQCVLLNQVGQQTVQSGGSGSCT
;
A
#
# COMPACT_ATOMS: atom_id res chain seq x y z
N MET A 1 5.79 -4.02 -2.67
CA MET A 1 4.39 -3.56 -2.60
C MET A 1 3.94 -3.01 -3.96
N ASP A 2 2.63 -3.02 -4.26
CA ASP A 2 2.08 -2.67 -5.60
C ASP A 2 1.65 -1.20 -5.77
N LEU A 3 2.16 -0.29 -4.94
CA LEU A 3 1.82 1.14 -5.03
C LEU A 3 2.14 1.75 -6.41
N LYS A 4 3.28 1.39 -7.04
CA LYS A 4 3.62 1.86 -8.40
C LYS A 4 2.59 1.39 -9.42
N PHE A 5 2.16 0.13 -9.31
CA PHE A 5 1.14 -0.44 -10.19
C PHE A 5 -0.19 0.30 -10.01
N ALA A 6 -0.67 0.47 -8.77
CA ALA A 6 -1.90 1.20 -8.49
C ALA A 6 -1.89 2.63 -9.07
N ARG A 7 -0.80 3.38 -8.84
CA ARG A 7 -0.64 4.74 -9.37
C ARG A 7 -0.63 4.76 -10.90
N SER A 8 0.08 3.83 -11.53
CA SER A 8 0.12 3.74 -12.99
C SER A 8 -1.25 3.39 -13.59
N GLU A 9 -1.98 2.47 -12.97
CA GLU A 9 -3.32 2.11 -13.45
C GLU A 9 -4.32 3.25 -13.29
N ALA A 10 -4.24 4.02 -12.19
CA ALA A 10 -5.09 5.20 -11.99
C ALA A 10 -4.88 6.26 -13.08
N MET A 11 -3.62 6.53 -13.43
CA MET A 11 -3.29 7.50 -14.47
C MET A 11 -3.65 7.00 -15.88
N LYS A 12 -3.38 5.72 -16.19
CA LYS A 12 -3.66 5.14 -17.51
C LYS A 12 -5.15 5.12 -17.85
N ARG A 13 -6.00 4.79 -16.87
CA ARG A 13 -7.45 4.66 -17.08
C ARG A 13 -8.23 5.91 -16.70
N GLY A 14 -7.59 6.89 -16.06
CA GLY A 14 -8.24 8.11 -15.60
C GLY A 14 -9.26 7.88 -14.48
N GLN A 15 -9.20 6.72 -13.80
CA GLN A 15 -10.10 6.32 -12.72
C GLN A 15 -9.33 6.18 -11.41
N PRO A 16 -9.94 6.43 -10.24
CA PRO A 16 -9.26 6.19 -8.98
C PRO A 16 -8.99 4.69 -8.78
N VAL A 17 -7.81 4.39 -8.25
CA VAL A 17 -7.38 3.02 -7.91
C VAL A 17 -6.96 3.01 -6.45
N SER A 18 -7.59 2.14 -5.69
CA SER A 18 -7.31 1.96 -4.27
C SER A 18 -6.52 0.70 -4.01
N ILE A 19 -5.73 0.75 -2.94
CA ILE A 19 -5.02 -0.39 -2.37
C ILE A 19 -5.28 -0.41 -0.88
N CYS A 20 -5.62 -1.57 -0.34
CA CYS A 20 -5.98 -1.75 1.08
C CYS A 20 -5.52 -3.14 1.55
N PRO A 21 -5.28 -3.34 2.87
CA PRO A 21 -5.02 -4.65 3.43
C PRO A 21 -6.19 -5.58 3.19
N SER A 22 -5.90 -6.85 2.95
CA SER A 22 -6.91 -7.87 2.69
C SER A 22 -6.36 -9.25 2.98
N THR A 23 -7.18 -10.09 3.60
CA THR A 23 -6.87 -11.50 3.91
C THR A 23 -7.59 -12.48 3.00
N ASP A 24 -8.74 -12.09 2.45
CA ASP A 24 -9.59 -12.91 1.58
C ASP A 24 -9.34 -12.62 0.08
N GLY A 25 -8.63 -11.54 -0.23
CA GLY A 25 -8.40 -11.09 -1.59
C GLY A 25 -9.65 -10.50 -2.27
N THR A 26 -10.69 -10.17 -1.50
CA THR A 26 -11.97 -9.62 -2.00
C THR A 26 -12.47 -8.41 -1.23
N THR A 27 -12.11 -8.26 0.04
CA THR A 27 -12.56 -7.15 0.90
C THR A 27 -11.37 -6.39 1.49
N CYS A 28 -11.56 -5.09 1.70
CA CYS A 28 -10.61 -4.29 2.47
C CYS A 28 -10.82 -4.51 3.97
N LEU A 29 -9.72 -4.68 4.69
CA LEU A 29 -9.73 -4.57 6.15
C LEU A 29 -9.75 -3.09 6.55
N SER A 30 -10.35 -2.82 7.70
CA SER A 30 -10.40 -1.47 8.30
C SER A 30 -9.22 -1.17 9.24
N ASP A 31 -8.29 -2.13 9.38
CA ASP A 31 -7.08 -2.00 10.19
C ASP A 31 -5.82 -1.90 9.31
N ASN A 32 -4.64 -1.84 9.93
CA ASN A 32 -3.36 -1.71 9.23
C ASN A 32 -2.66 -3.06 8.99
N SER A 33 -3.40 -4.16 8.87
CA SER A 33 -2.86 -5.54 8.76
C SER A 33 -2.26 -5.87 7.38
N TRP A 34 -1.44 -4.98 6.82
CA TRP A 34 -0.78 -5.12 5.52
C TRP A 34 0.12 -6.36 5.41
N GLN A 35 0.64 -6.86 6.54
CA GLN A 35 1.38 -8.12 6.64
C GLN A 35 0.64 -9.30 6.00
N ASN A 36 -0.68 -9.31 6.14
CA ASN A 36 -1.52 -10.45 5.74
C ASN A 36 -1.85 -10.44 4.25
N GLY A 37 -1.47 -9.39 3.54
CA GLY A 37 -1.76 -9.20 2.13
C GLY A 37 -2.52 -7.91 1.86
N TRP A 38 -2.73 -7.65 0.59
CA TRP A 38 -3.49 -6.49 0.12
C TRP A 38 -4.09 -6.77 -1.25
N ILE A 39 -5.09 -5.97 -1.59
CA ILE A 39 -5.69 -5.94 -2.91
C ILE A 39 -5.53 -4.56 -3.54
N VAL A 40 -5.50 -4.54 -4.87
CA VAL A 40 -5.57 -3.32 -5.69
C VAL A 40 -6.83 -3.41 -6.54
N PHE A 41 -7.66 -2.38 -6.56
CA PHE A 41 -8.94 -2.38 -7.26
C PHE A 41 -9.27 -1.00 -7.84
N TYR A 42 -10.10 -0.97 -8.89
CA TYR A 42 -10.74 0.28 -9.30
C TYR A 42 -11.75 0.68 -8.24
N ASP A 43 -11.64 1.91 -7.78
CA ASP A 43 -12.47 2.47 -6.71
C ASP A 43 -13.18 3.70 -7.29
N GLN A 44 -14.34 3.48 -7.91
CA GLN A 44 -14.98 4.50 -8.74
C GLN A 44 -15.43 5.72 -7.91
N ASN A 45 -15.77 5.51 -6.64
CA ASN A 45 -16.23 6.52 -5.71
C ASN A 45 -15.11 7.06 -4.79
N ALA A 46 -13.89 6.54 -4.90
CA ALA A 46 -12.73 6.86 -4.06
C ALA A 46 -12.98 6.62 -2.56
N SER A 47 -13.83 5.66 -2.22
CA SER A 47 -14.25 5.33 -0.85
C SER A 47 -13.19 4.58 -0.04
N ALA A 48 -12.17 4.03 -0.72
CA ALA A 48 -11.21 3.08 -0.18
C ALA A 48 -11.85 1.79 0.37
N THR A 49 -13.05 1.44 -0.10
CA THR A 49 -13.73 0.17 0.17
C THR A 49 -14.11 -0.49 -1.14
N VAL A 50 -14.07 -1.82 -1.20
CA VAL A 50 -14.56 -2.55 -2.38
C VAL A 50 -16.08 -2.58 -2.32
N ASP A 51 -16.76 -1.94 -3.27
CA ASP A 51 -18.21 -1.94 -3.34
C ASP A 51 -18.77 -2.04 -4.77
N GLY A 52 -20.06 -2.36 -4.87
CA GLY A 52 -20.85 -2.27 -6.10
C GLY A 52 -20.17 -2.84 -7.35
N THR A 53 -19.67 -1.95 -8.21
CA THR A 53 -19.08 -2.26 -9.51
C THR A 53 -17.55 -2.23 -9.54
N ASP A 54 -16.91 -2.17 -8.37
CA ASP A 54 -15.47 -2.16 -8.25
C ASP A 54 -14.86 -3.48 -8.74
N VAL A 55 -13.68 -3.38 -9.36
CA VAL A 55 -13.00 -4.51 -9.98
C VAL A 55 -11.62 -4.66 -9.39
N ILE A 56 -11.34 -5.85 -8.85
CA ILE A 56 -10.04 -6.21 -8.29
C ILE A 56 -9.05 -6.45 -9.43
N LEU A 57 -7.98 -5.67 -9.43
CA LEU A 57 -6.90 -5.70 -10.42
C LEU A 57 -5.75 -6.61 -9.99
N ARG A 58 -5.47 -6.67 -8.69
CA ARG A 58 -4.39 -7.49 -8.16
C ARG A 58 -4.70 -7.94 -6.74
N ARG A 59 -4.32 -9.18 -6.45
CA ARG A 59 -4.31 -9.74 -5.10
C ARG A 59 -2.88 -10.09 -4.72
N ARG A 60 -2.49 -9.75 -3.51
CA ARG A 60 -1.21 -10.17 -2.93
C ARG A 60 -1.47 -10.89 -1.64
N GLN A 61 -1.01 -12.12 -1.60
CA GLN A 61 -0.95 -12.88 -0.37
C GLN A 61 0.09 -12.26 0.57
N GLY A 62 -0.21 -12.33 1.87
CA GLY A 62 0.71 -11.95 2.93
C GLY A 62 2.01 -12.76 2.91
N TRP A 63 2.99 -12.26 3.66
CA TRP A 63 4.30 -12.90 3.75
C TRP A 63 4.27 -14.10 4.69
N SER A 64 5.01 -15.14 4.34
CA SER A 64 5.20 -16.36 5.12
C SER A 64 6.65 -16.50 5.58
N GLY A 65 6.91 -17.30 6.62
CA GLY A 65 8.28 -17.68 6.98
C GLY A 65 9.03 -16.68 7.87
N GLY A 66 8.32 -15.81 8.61
CA GLY A 66 8.91 -14.90 9.59
C GLY A 66 9.30 -13.52 9.06
N ASP A 67 9.15 -13.28 7.76
CA ASP A 67 9.34 -11.96 7.15
C ASP A 67 8.26 -10.99 7.65
N THR A 68 8.62 -9.72 7.85
CA THR A 68 7.72 -8.69 8.36
C THR A 68 7.49 -7.55 7.37
N PHE A 69 6.23 -7.15 7.22
CA PHE A 69 5.74 -6.06 6.41
C PHE A 69 4.79 -5.21 7.26
N ALA A 70 5.28 -4.05 7.68
CA ALA A 70 4.52 -3.09 8.48
C ALA A 70 4.22 -1.83 7.66
N ALA A 71 3.13 -1.15 8.02
CA ALA A 71 2.82 0.18 7.53
C ALA A 71 2.69 1.15 8.70
N ALA A 72 2.69 2.46 8.41
CA ALA A 72 2.34 3.48 9.38
C ALA A 72 1.00 3.14 10.08
N PRO A 73 0.84 3.41 11.40
CA PRO A 73 -0.30 2.92 12.18
C PRO A 73 -1.69 3.35 11.66
N THR A 74 -1.77 4.52 11.05
CA THR A 74 -3.01 5.12 10.55
C THR A 74 -3.29 4.79 9.08
N LEU A 75 -2.38 4.07 8.41
CA LEU A 75 -2.45 3.80 7.00
C LEU A 75 -3.25 2.52 6.76
N THR A 76 -4.53 2.65 6.47
CA THR A 76 -5.46 1.53 6.20
C THR A 76 -5.83 1.41 4.72
N ALA A 77 -5.52 2.42 3.92
CA ALA A 77 -5.63 2.38 2.48
C ALA A 77 -4.70 3.40 1.82
N VAL A 78 -4.54 3.30 0.51
CA VAL A 78 -4.02 4.38 -0.33
C VAL A 78 -4.90 4.44 -1.57
N THR A 79 -5.36 5.63 -1.94
CA THR A 79 -6.12 5.82 -3.18
C THR A 79 -5.34 6.74 -4.11
N PHE A 80 -5.06 6.29 -5.32
CA PHE A 80 -4.44 7.12 -6.35
C PHE A 80 -5.51 7.65 -7.30
N GLY A 81 -5.57 8.97 -7.47
CA GLY A 81 -6.44 9.61 -8.46
C GLY A 81 -5.82 9.64 -9.87
N ARG A 82 -6.60 10.12 -10.85
CA ARG A 82 -6.20 10.26 -12.26
C ARG A 82 -4.93 11.09 -12.51
N MET A 83 -4.61 12.02 -11.61
CA MET A 83 -3.38 12.84 -11.67
C MET A 83 -2.19 12.19 -10.94
N GLY A 84 -2.37 10.98 -10.41
CA GLY A 84 -1.36 10.26 -9.65
C GLY A 84 -1.16 10.76 -8.21
N LEU A 85 -1.99 11.68 -7.73
CA LEU A 85 -2.04 12.12 -6.33
C LEU A 85 -2.59 11.01 -5.44
N ALA A 86 -2.09 10.94 -4.20
CA ALA A 86 -2.46 9.94 -3.21
C ALA A 86 -3.35 10.55 -2.12
N SER A 87 -4.44 9.87 -1.79
CA SER A 87 -5.38 10.17 -0.70
C SER A 87 -5.60 8.94 0.19
N ASN A 88 -6.45 9.06 1.21
CA ASN A 88 -6.74 8.01 2.21
C ASN A 88 -5.51 7.54 3.03
N LEU A 89 -4.51 8.42 3.18
CA LEU A 89 -3.24 8.10 3.82
C LEU A 89 -3.24 8.16 5.36
N GLY A 90 -4.35 8.60 5.97
CA GLY A 90 -4.39 8.90 7.41
C GLY A 90 -3.52 10.10 7.80
N ALA A 91 -3.19 10.20 9.09
CA ALA A 91 -2.30 11.23 9.64
C ALA A 91 -0.90 10.68 9.89
N GLY A 92 0.14 11.46 9.58
CA GLY A 92 1.54 11.15 9.92
C GLY A 92 2.41 10.82 8.70
N PRO A 93 3.59 10.21 8.92
CA PRO A 93 4.42 9.73 7.83
C PRO A 93 3.73 8.55 7.12
N PHE A 94 3.76 8.54 5.79
CA PHE A 94 3.15 7.47 4.99
C PHE A 94 4.25 6.52 4.53
N ASN A 95 4.60 5.54 5.37
CA ASN A 95 5.66 4.60 5.07
C ASN A 95 5.24 3.15 5.23
N PHE A 96 5.92 2.29 4.47
CA PHE A 96 5.90 0.84 4.59
C PHE A 96 7.30 0.36 4.91
N VAL A 97 7.42 -0.66 5.75
CA VAL A 97 8.68 -1.25 6.19
C VAL A 97 8.63 -2.74 5.94
N ALA A 98 9.59 -3.21 5.17
CA ALA A 98 9.77 -4.58 4.73
C ALA A 98 11.06 -5.14 5.34
N ARG A 99 11.01 -6.30 5.98
CA ARG A 99 12.18 -6.96 6.53
C ARG A 99 12.10 -8.48 6.32
N ALA A 100 13.17 -9.06 5.81
CA ALA A 100 13.30 -10.51 5.73
C ALA A 100 13.82 -11.10 7.06
N SER A 101 13.28 -12.23 7.47
CA SER A 101 13.59 -12.96 8.71
C SER A 101 15.06 -13.31 8.87
N THR A 102 15.74 -13.67 7.78
CA THR A 102 17.15 -14.07 7.77
C THR A 102 18.12 -12.90 7.66
N SER A 103 17.63 -11.67 7.75
CA SER A 103 18.38 -10.47 7.38
C SER A 103 18.62 -9.53 8.57
N SER A 104 19.83 -8.94 8.62
CA SER A 104 20.19 -7.93 9.62
C SER A 104 19.33 -6.67 9.43
N THR A 105 19.29 -5.78 10.43
CA THR A 105 18.58 -4.50 10.35
C THR A 105 18.94 -3.67 9.11
N SER A 106 20.14 -3.87 8.56
CA SER A 106 20.67 -3.22 7.35
C SER A 106 20.00 -3.66 6.04
N SER A 107 19.25 -4.76 6.04
CA SER A 107 18.49 -5.26 4.88
C SER A 107 17.02 -4.87 4.90
N THR A 108 16.59 -4.12 5.92
CA THR A 108 15.25 -3.50 5.94
C THR A 108 15.09 -2.61 4.72
N GLN A 109 13.91 -2.59 4.12
CA GLN A 109 13.54 -1.66 3.06
C GLN A 109 12.33 -0.85 3.50
N CYS A 110 12.44 0.48 3.40
CA CYS A 110 11.31 1.36 3.61
C CYS A 110 10.85 1.96 2.30
N VAL A 111 9.53 1.99 2.10
CA VAL A 111 8.89 2.73 1.02
C VAL A 111 8.19 3.93 1.64
N LEU A 112 8.70 5.12 1.36
CA LEU A 112 8.09 6.39 1.73
C LEU A 112 7.15 6.83 0.61
N LEU A 113 5.95 7.23 0.97
CA LEU A 113 4.94 7.79 0.09
C LEU A 113 4.64 9.23 0.52
N ASN A 114 4.30 10.10 -0.42
CA ASN A 114 3.73 11.41 -0.13
C ASN A 114 2.37 11.58 -0.82
N GLN A 115 1.66 12.66 -0.48
CA GLN A 115 0.35 12.98 -1.06
C GLN A 115 0.41 13.27 -2.58
N VAL A 116 1.58 13.57 -3.13
CA VAL A 116 1.79 13.73 -4.58
C VAL A 116 1.96 12.37 -5.28
N GLY A 117 1.93 11.27 -4.53
CA GLY A 117 2.06 9.89 -5.01
C GLY A 117 3.48 9.50 -5.38
N GLN A 118 4.48 10.30 -4.98
CA GLN A 118 5.89 9.95 -5.14
C GLN A 118 6.26 8.86 -4.14
N GLN A 119 6.93 7.82 -4.63
CA GLN A 119 7.45 6.72 -3.82
C GLN A 119 8.98 6.78 -3.81
N THR A 120 9.56 6.79 -2.63
CA THR A 120 11.01 6.72 -2.43
C THR A 120 11.33 5.45 -1.65
N VAL A 121 12.32 4.69 -2.12
CA VAL A 121 12.80 3.48 -1.43
C VAL A 121 14.08 3.82 -0.68
N GLN A 122 14.16 3.43 0.59
CA GLN A 122 15.34 3.59 1.45
C GLN A 122 15.75 2.25 2.04
N SER A 123 17.07 2.05 2.20
CA SER A 123 17.62 0.90 2.92
C SER A 123 17.60 1.15 4.44
N GLY A 124 17.59 0.08 5.22
CA GLY A 124 17.61 0.12 6.68
C GLY A 124 18.85 0.82 7.23
N GLY A 125 18.65 1.61 8.30
CA GLY A 125 19.70 2.42 8.91
C GLY A 125 19.95 3.76 8.20
N SER A 126 19.06 4.18 7.29
CA SER A 126 19.17 5.46 6.58
C SER A 126 17.89 6.29 6.67
N GLY A 127 18.02 7.59 6.94
CA GLY A 127 16.87 8.51 7.01
C GLY A 127 15.86 8.12 8.10
N SER A 128 14.57 8.09 7.74
CA SER A 128 13.47 7.65 8.62
C SER A 128 13.26 6.13 8.60
N CYS A 129 14.13 5.38 7.92
CA CYS A 129 14.12 3.93 7.85
C CYS A 129 15.06 3.33 8.91
N THR A 130 14.60 3.30 10.15
CA THR A 130 15.32 2.73 11.30
C THR A 130 14.67 1.45 11.80
#